data_AF-A0AAX3VZ49-F1
#
_entry.id   AF-A0AAX3VZ49-F1
#
_cell.length_a   1.000
_cell.length_b   1.000
_cell.length_c   1.000
_cell.angle_alpha   90.00
_cell.angle_beta   90.00
_cell.angle_gamma   90.00
#
_symmetry.space_group_name_H-M   'P 1'
#
loop_
_entity.id
_entity.type
_entity.pdbx_description
1 polymer ?
#
loop_
_entity_poly.entity_id
_entity_poly.type
_entity_poly.pdbx_seq_one_letter_code
_entity_poly.pdbx_strand_id
1 'polypeptide(L)'
;MADALATLPTTINAEPVPVCGALVAPSACGQSLEWLVARFNEHSATVLKLRTSTLKDRKGNLARFLDILGPLDSAALGTADIAHYREVIRTFPKDLPKKSVWKERPEDPVLRRNWYLSLNKHGLPSLSEQGQKTHFNDVRPFLRWLKAERYVTEDFSDMLTPVKNDADYQERGRPESPRVF
;
A
#
# COMPACT_ATOMS: atom_id res chain seq x y z
N MET A 1 26.70 59.66 20.99
CA MET A 1 26.03 58.35 21.02
C MET A 1 26.16 57.79 19.61
N ALA A 2 27.25 57.07 19.34
CA ALA A 2 27.46 55.64 19.58
C ALA A 2 26.91 54.79 18.41
N ASP A 3 27.85 54.13 17.76
CA ASP A 3 27.80 53.21 16.62
C ASP A 3 26.71 52.13 16.66
N ALA A 4 26.24 51.69 15.49
CA ALA A 4 26.66 50.41 14.90
C ALA A 4 25.87 50.08 13.62
N LEU A 5 26.58 50.10 12.50
CA LEU A 5 26.26 49.31 11.30
C LEU A 5 26.27 47.83 11.66
N ALA A 6 25.18 47.12 11.37
CA ALA A 6 25.15 45.66 11.34
C ALA A 6 24.81 45.19 9.93
N THR A 7 25.87 45.01 9.14
CA THR A 7 25.91 44.30 7.87
C THR A 7 25.54 42.83 8.12
N LEU A 8 24.52 42.30 7.43
CA LEU A 8 24.27 40.86 7.37
C LEU A 8 24.99 40.26 6.15
N PRO A 9 25.59 39.06 6.28
CA PRO A 9 26.59 38.57 5.35
C PRO A 9 26.00 38.11 4.01
N THR A 10 26.75 38.46 2.97
CA THR A 10 26.68 38.00 1.59
C THR A 10 27.07 36.53 1.48
N THR A 11 26.23 35.75 0.78
CA THR A 11 26.58 34.57 -0.04
C THR A 11 27.01 33.28 0.67
N ILE A 12 26.11 32.28 0.61
CA ILE A 12 26.52 30.93 0.20
C ILE A 12 25.88 30.69 -1.16
N ASN A 13 26.64 30.99 -2.22
CA ASN A 13 26.43 30.42 -3.54
C ASN A 13 26.75 28.93 -3.39
N ALA A 14 25.75 28.12 -3.07
CA ALA A 14 25.83 26.71 -3.41
C ALA A 14 25.64 26.64 -4.92
N GLU A 15 26.73 26.40 -5.65
CA GLU A 15 26.64 26.08 -7.07
C GLU A 15 25.64 24.93 -7.27
N PRO A 16 24.73 25.02 -8.25
CA PRO A 16 23.83 23.92 -8.54
C PRO A 16 24.65 22.76 -9.12
N VAL A 17 24.85 21.72 -8.32
CA VAL A 17 25.39 20.45 -8.79
C VAL A 17 24.38 19.85 -9.78
N PRO A 18 24.78 19.52 -11.02
CA PRO A 18 23.86 18.97 -11.99
C PRO A 18 23.59 17.51 -11.65
N VAL A 19 22.48 17.26 -10.97
CA VAL A 19 21.91 15.92 -10.85
C VAL A 19 20.78 15.84 -11.87
N CYS A 20 20.98 15.03 -12.90
CA CYS A 20 19.91 14.63 -13.81
C CYS A 20 18.74 14.04 -13.02
N GLY A 21 17.67 14.80 -12.89
CA GLY A 21 16.43 14.39 -12.27
C GLY A 21 15.69 15.61 -11.76
N ALA A 22 14.58 15.97 -12.40
CA ALA A 22 13.74 17.09 -12.00
C ALA A 22 13.49 17.06 -10.48
N LEU A 23 13.96 18.08 -9.77
CA LEU A 23 13.63 18.31 -8.37
C LEU A 23 12.15 18.67 -8.29
N VAL A 24 11.29 17.66 -8.17
CA VAL A 24 9.90 17.85 -7.78
C VAL A 24 9.94 18.25 -6.30
N ALA A 25 9.54 19.50 -6.01
CA ALA A 25 9.33 19.93 -4.64
C ALA A 25 8.40 18.92 -3.93
N PRO A 26 8.63 18.59 -2.65
CA PRO A 26 7.69 17.75 -1.90
C PRO A 26 6.32 18.41 -1.98
N SER A 27 5.39 17.76 -2.69
CA SER A 27 4.05 18.27 -2.87
C SER A 27 3.39 18.33 -1.50
N ALA A 28 3.03 19.54 -1.06
CA ALA A 28 2.34 19.76 0.21
C ALA A 28 1.00 19.01 0.29
N CYS A 29 0.45 18.60 -0.87
CA CYS A 29 -0.62 17.63 -1.01
C CYS A 29 -0.03 16.30 -1.50
N GLY A 30 -0.28 15.19 -0.81
CA GLY A 30 0.22 13.87 -1.23
C GLY A 30 -0.15 13.53 -2.68
N GLN A 31 0.61 12.63 -3.30
CA GLN A 31 0.28 12.14 -4.65
C GLN A 31 -0.67 10.94 -4.54
N SER A 32 -1.62 10.84 -5.46
CA SER A 32 -2.51 9.67 -5.55
C SER A 32 -1.70 8.38 -5.64
N LEU A 33 -2.08 7.38 -4.84
CA LEU A 33 -1.46 6.06 -4.91
C LEU A 33 -1.60 5.41 -6.28
N GLU A 34 -2.68 5.70 -7.02
CA GLU A 34 -2.85 5.20 -8.39
C GLU A 34 -1.75 5.71 -9.33
N TRP A 35 -1.49 7.02 -9.27
CA TRP A 35 -0.43 7.65 -10.04
C TRP A 35 0.95 7.12 -9.64
N LEU A 36 1.18 6.93 -8.34
CA LEU A 36 2.44 6.39 -7.83
C LEU A 36 2.66 4.94 -8.22
N VAL A 37 1.61 4.11 -8.26
CA VAL A 37 1.70 2.73 -8.77
C VAL A 37 2.04 2.72 -10.25
N ALA A 38 1.47 3.62 -11.06
CA ALA A 38 1.83 3.74 -12.47
C ALA A 38 3.32 4.08 -12.64
N ARG A 39 3.81 5.09 -11.91
CA ARG A 39 5.23 5.49 -11.85
C ARG A 39 6.15 4.36 -11.40
N PHE A 40 5.76 3.62 -10.37
CA PHE A 40 6.56 2.49 -9.88
C PHE A 40 6.62 1.33 -10.88
N ASN A 41 5.54 1.09 -11.62
CA ASN A 41 5.52 0.09 -12.68
C ASN A 41 6.44 0.48 -13.85
N GLU A 42 6.49 1.77 -14.21
CA GLU A 42 7.46 2.29 -15.18
C GLU A 42 8.90 2.11 -14.67
N HIS A 43 9.18 2.54 -13.44
CA HIS A 43 10.48 2.35 -12.79
C HIS A 43 10.91 0.88 -12.75
N SER A 44 9.99 -0.03 -12.42
CA SER A 44 10.23 -1.47 -12.38
C SER A 44 10.60 -2.04 -13.77
N ALA A 45 10.02 -1.48 -14.84
CA ALA A 45 10.29 -1.92 -16.21
C ALA A 45 11.60 -1.34 -16.76
N THR A 46 11.87 -0.06 -16.52
CA THR A 46 12.97 0.67 -17.17
C THR A 46 14.26 0.67 -16.35
N VAL A 47 14.15 0.81 -15.03
CA VAL A 47 15.31 0.91 -14.12
C VAL A 47 15.67 -0.47 -13.57
N LEU A 48 14.70 -1.19 -13.00
CA LEU A 48 14.94 -2.53 -12.44
C LEU A 48 14.99 -3.64 -13.50
N LYS A 49 14.59 -3.33 -14.74
CA LYS A 49 14.63 -4.26 -15.89
C LYS A 49 14.01 -5.62 -15.60
N LEU A 50 12.88 -5.64 -14.88
CA LEU A 50 12.22 -6.88 -14.52
C LEU A 50 11.68 -7.62 -15.76
N ARG A 51 11.69 -8.95 -15.69
CA ARG A 51 11.12 -9.80 -16.74
C ARG A 51 9.62 -9.53 -16.89
N THR A 52 9.11 -9.68 -18.12
CA THR A 52 7.70 -9.39 -18.47
C THR A 52 6.69 -10.14 -17.60
N SER A 53 6.94 -11.42 -17.28
CA SER A 53 6.07 -12.20 -16.41
C SER A 53 6.01 -11.64 -14.98
N THR A 54 7.16 -11.31 -14.39
CA THR A 54 7.25 -10.70 -13.07
C THR A 54 6.55 -9.33 -13.03
N LEU A 55 6.69 -8.53 -14.09
CA LEU A 55 5.98 -7.25 -14.21
C LEU A 55 4.46 -7.44 -14.29
N LYS A 56 3.98 -8.47 -15.01
CA LYS A 56 2.56 -8.77 -15.11
C LYS A 56 1.97 -9.12 -13.75
N ASP A 57 2.62 -10.03 -13.02
CA ASP A 57 2.15 -10.46 -11.69
C ASP A 57 2.15 -9.29 -10.71
N ARG A 58 3.23 -8.50 -10.71
CA ARG A 58 3.32 -7.27 -9.89
C ARG A 58 2.23 -6.27 -10.21
N LYS A 59 1.97 -5.98 -11.47
CA LYS A 59 0.88 -5.07 -11.89
C LYS A 59 -0.48 -5.56 -11.38
N GLY A 60 -0.74 -6.87 -11.49
CA GLY A 60 -1.98 -7.46 -10.97
C GLY A 60 -2.12 -7.32 -9.45
N ASN A 61 -1.04 -7.55 -8.70
CA ASN A 61 -1.03 -7.45 -7.25
C ASN A 61 -1.11 -6.00 -6.76
N LEU A 62 -0.47 -5.04 -7.44
CA LEU A 62 -0.60 -3.61 -7.15
C LEU A 62 -1.99 -3.07 -7.51
N ALA A 63 -2.59 -3.53 -8.61
CA ALA A 63 -3.98 -3.19 -8.93
C ALA A 63 -4.94 -3.71 -7.84
N ARG A 64 -4.70 -4.91 -7.31
CA ARG A 64 -5.48 -5.43 -6.16
C ARG A 64 -5.28 -4.59 -4.90
N PHE A 65 -4.05 -4.16 -4.62
CA PHE A 65 -3.74 -3.27 -3.51
C PHE A 65 -4.53 -1.96 -3.58
N LEU A 66 -4.53 -1.30 -4.75
CA LEU A 66 -5.35 -0.09 -4.98
C LEU A 66 -6.84 -0.38 -4.85
N ASP A 67 -7.32 -1.50 -5.40
CA ASP A 67 -8.74 -1.82 -5.36
C ASP A 67 -9.26 -2.08 -3.94
N ILE A 68 -8.40 -2.59 -3.05
CA ILE A 68 -8.72 -2.82 -1.63
C ILE A 68 -8.71 -1.50 -0.86
N LEU A 69 -7.67 -0.67 -1.05
CA LEU A 69 -7.56 0.58 -0.29
C LEU A 69 -8.54 1.65 -0.76
N GLY A 70 -8.92 1.63 -2.04
CA GLY A 70 -9.66 2.70 -2.68
C GLY A 70 -8.78 3.93 -2.95
N PRO A 71 -9.40 5.06 -3.37
CA PRO A 71 -8.72 6.32 -3.59
C PRO A 71 -8.05 6.80 -2.30
N LEU A 72 -6.73 6.95 -2.36
CA LEU A 72 -5.92 7.37 -1.23
C LEU A 72 -4.67 8.09 -1.74
N ASP A 73 -4.29 9.17 -1.05
CA ASP A 73 -3.06 9.90 -1.32
C ASP A 73 -1.93 9.40 -0.44
N SER A 74 -0.69 9.53 -0.91
CA SER A 74 0.50 9.10 -0.18
C SER A 74 0.65 9.78 1.19
N ALA A 75 0.18 11.02 1.32
CA ALA A 75 0.18 11.74 2.60
C ALA A 75 -0.83 11.19 3.61
N ALA A 76 -1.88 10.51 3.15
CA ALA A 76 -2.91 9.89 3.97
C ALA A 76 -2.64 8.40 4.24
N LEU A 77 -1.73 7.77 3.48
CA LEU A 77 -1.36 6.37 3.66
C LEU A 77 -0.69 6.17 5.03
N GLY A 78 -1.36 5.44 5.92
CA GLY A 78 -0.85 5.15 7.26
C GLY A 78 -0.94 3.70 7.68
N THR A 79 -0.53 3.44 8.92
CA THR A 79 -0.55 2.11 9.55
C THR A 79 -1.92 1.44 9.47
N ALA A 80 -3.02 2.20 9.62
CA ALA A 80 -4.38 1.67 9.57
C ALA A 80 -4.74 1.10 8.18
N ASP A 81 -4.29 1.74 7.10
CA ASP A 81 -4.51 1.26 5.74
C ASP A 81 -3.74 -0.02 5.44
N ILE A 82 -2.50 -0.08 5.90
CA ILE A 82 -1.65 -1.26 5.70
C ILE A 82 -2.15 -2.44 6.54
N ALA A 83 -2.64 -2.17 7.76
CA ALA A 83 -3.32 -3.17 8.58
C ALA A 83 -4.62 -3.67 7.93
N HIS A 84 -5.43 -2.76 7.36
CA HIS A 84 -6.62 -3.11 6.61
C HIS A 84 -6.30 -4.00 5.41
N TYR A 85 -5.35 -3.59 4.56
CA TYR A 85 -4.93 -4.37 3.40
C TYR A 85 -4.44 -5.77 3.80
N ARG A 86 -3.60 -5.87 4.84
CA ARG A 86 -3.12 -7.16 5.36
C ARG A 86 -4.28 -8.06 5.78
N GLU A 87 -5.26 -7.52 6.51
CA GLU A 87 -6.42 -8.28 6.98
C GLU A 87 -7.31 -8.76 5.84
N VAL A 88 -7.53 -7.91 4.84
CA VAL A 88 -8.23 -8.31 3.62
C VAL A 88 -7.49 -9.43 2.90
N ILE A 89 -6.18 -9.32 2.69
CA ILE A 89 -5.40 -10.37 2.00
C ILE A 89 -5.39 -11.69 2.79
N ARG A 90 -5.32 -11.62 4.13
CA ARG A 90 -5.40 -12.79 5.01
C ARG A 90 -6.70 -13.57 4.81
N THR A 91 -7.82 -12.85 4.71
CA THR A 91 -9.15 -13.45 4.56
C THR A 91 -9.60 -13.60 3.11
N PHE A 92 -8.79 -13.12 2.16
CA PHE A 92 -9.16 -13.01 0.75
C PHE A 92 -9.57 -14.37 0.18
N PRO A 93 -10.79 -14.52 -0.36
CA PRO A 93 -11.22 -15.78 -0.93
C PRO A 93 -10.37 -16.20 -2.13
N LYS A 94 -9.95 -17.46 -2.14
CA LYS A 94 -9.25 -18.03 -3.30
C LYS A 94 -10.18 -17.98 -4.53
N ASP A 95 -9.60 -17.60 -5.67
CA ASP A 95 -10.31 -17.47 -6.95
C ASP A 95 -11.53 -16.52 -6.88
N LEU A 96 -11.47 -15.48 -6.03
CA LEU A 96 -12.59 -14.56 -5.78
C LEU A 96 -13.32 -14.11 -7.07
N PRO A 97 -12.65 -13.69 -8.18
CA PRO A 97 -13.35 -13.28 -9.39
C PRO A 97 -14.23 -14.35 -10.05
N LYS A 98 -14.04 -15.63 -9.71
CA LYS A 98 -14.84 -16.77 -10.18
C LYS A 98 -16.02 -17.11 -9.25
N LYS A 99 -16.13 -16.47 -8.09
CA LYS A 99 -17.19 -16.71 -7.10
C LYS A 99 -18.42 -15.85 -7.39
N SER A 100 -19.61 -16.33 -7.03
CA SER A 100 -20.87 -15.59 -7.22
C SER A 100 -20.87 -14.23 -6.51
N VAL A 101 -20.35 -14.19 -5.28
CA VAL A 101 -20.24 -12.97 -4.46
C VAL A 101 -19.47 -11.85 -5.16
N TRP A 102 -18.57 -12.17 -6.11
CA TRP A 102 -17.86 -11.15 -6.89
C TRP A 102 -18.80 -10.23 -7.68
N LYS A 103 -19.97 -10.74 -8.10
CA LYS A 103 -20.99 -9.95 -8.79
C LYS A 103 -21.62 -8.88 -7.90
N GLU A 104 -21.49 -9.03 -6.58
CA GLU A 104 -22.00 -8.10 -5.57
C GLU A 104 -20.94 -7.04 -5.18
N ARG A 105 -19.75 -7.08 -5.78
CA ARG A 105 -18.68 -6.12 -5.51
C ARG A 105 -19.15 -4.70 -5.82
N PRO A 106 -19.16 -3.77 -4.84
CA PRO A 106 -19.61 -2.40 -5.06
C PRO A 106 -18.75 -1.64 -6.09
N GLU A 107 -19.41 -0.81 -6.89
CA GLU A 107 -18.75 0.16 -7.78
C GLU A 107 -18.18 1.35 -7.00
N ASP A 108 -18.87 1.77 -5.94
CA ASP A 108 -18.38 2.80 -5.03
C ASP A 108 -17.13 2.32 -4.28
N PRO A 109 -16.00 3.05 -4.34
CA PRO A 109 -14.75 2.60 -3.72
C PRO A 109 -14.80 2.52 -2.18
N VAL A 110 -15.58 3.38 -1.52
CA VAL A 110 -15.70 3.41 -0.06
C VAL A 110 -16.48 2.18 0.41
N LEU A 111 -17.59 1.86 -0.26
CA LEU A 111 -18.35 0.63 0.00
C LEU A 111 -17.53 -0.62 -0.34
N ARG A 112 -16.75 -0.59 -1.42
CA ARG A 112 -15.89 -1.70 -1.83
C ARG A 112 -14.84 -2.04 -0.80
N ARG A 113 -14.21 -1.03 -0.19
CA ARG A 113 -13.22 -1.22 0.90
C ARG A 113 -13.81 -2.02 2.06
N ASN A 114 -15.03 -1.67 2.49
CA ASN A 114 -15.73 -2.39 3.57
C ASN A 114 -16.23 -3.77 3.13
N TRP A 115 -16.66 -3.90 1.88
CA TRP A 115 -17.11 -5.17 1.30
C TRP A 115 -16.01 -6.23 1.30
N TYR A 116 -14.76 -5.85 1.03
CA TYR A 116 -13.63 -6.79 1.10
C TYR A 116 -13.47 -7.42 2.48
N LEU A 117 -13.68 -6.66 3.56
CA LEU A 117 -13.65 -7.21 4.93
C LEU A 117 -14.84 -8.13 5.20
N SER A 118 -16.03 -7.84 4.65
CA SER A 118 -17.21 -8.69 4.89
C SER A 118 -17.09 -10.07 4.24
N LEU A 119 -16.20 -10.25 3.25
CA LEU A 119 -15.97 -11.55 2.60
C LEU A 119 -15.59 -12.66 3.57
N ASN A 120 -14.97 -12.33 4.71
CA ASN A 120 -14.64 -13.32 5.74
C ASN A 120 -15.88 -14.02 6.34
N LYS A 121 -17.06 -13.41 6.24
CA LYS A 121 -18.33 -13.96 6.75
C LYS A 121 -18.96 -14.98 5.81
N HIS A 122 -18.50 -15.08 4.56
CA HIS A 122 -19.09 -15.96 3.55
C HIS A 122 -18.58 -17.41 3.63
N GLY A 123 -17.72 -17.75 4.60
CA GLY A 123 -17.19 -19.11 4.77
C GLY A 123 -16.35 -19.61 3.58
N LEU A 124 -15.85 -18.70 2.75
CA LEU A 124 -15.05 -19.05 1.58
C LEU A 124 -13.60 -19.40 2.00
N PRO A 125 -12.95 -20.37 1.32
CA PRO A 125 -11.57 -20.70 1.61
C PRO A 125 -10.65 -19.52 1.29
N SER A 126 -9.94 -19.03 2.31
CA SER A 126 -8.97 -17.94 2.18
C SER A 126 -7.68 -18.37 1.50
N LEU A 127 -6.87 -17.40 1.06
CA LEU A 127 -5.51 -17.62 0.57
C LEU A 127 -4.64 -18.31 1.64
N SER A 128 -3.82 -19.29 1.23
CA SER A 128 -2.79 -19.87 2.09
C SER A 128 -1.73 -18.82 2.47
N GLU A 129 -0.90 -19.13 3.47
CA GLU A 129 0.26 -18.30 3.85
C GLU A 129 1.14 -17.97 2.62
N GLN A 130 1.40 -18.98 1.77
CA GLN A 130 2.16 -18.79 0.54
C GLN A 130 1.41 -17.90 -0.47
N GLY A 131 0.08 -18.01 -0.55
CA GLY A 131 -0.75 -17.12 -1.37
C GLY A 131 -0.67 -15.67 -0.91
N GLN A 132 -0.76 -15.42 0.40
CA GLN A 132 -0.57 -14.09 0.99
C GLN A 132 0.83 -13.56 0.68
N LYS A 133 1.86 -14.39 0.85
CA LYS A 133 3.27 -14.03 0.58
C LYS A 133 3.47 -13.58 -0.86
N THR A 134 2.83 -14.21 -1.84
CA THR A 134 2.91 -13.79 -3.24
C THR A 134 2.41 -12.36 -3.44
N HIS A 135 1.26 -12.00 -2.86
CA HIS A 135 0.77 -10.62 -2.90
C HIS A 135 1.76 -9.64 -2.24
N PHE A 136 2.22 -9.98 -1.04
CA PHE A 136 3.09 -9.10 -0.26
C PHE A 136 4.46 -8.90 -0.91
N ASN A 137 5.01 -9.90 -1.59
CA ASN A 137 6.28 -9.79 -2.29
C ASN A 137 6.27 -8.75 -3.42
N ASP A 138 5.11 -8.46 -4.01
CA ASP A 138 4.98 -7.44 -5.04
C ASP A 138 4.63 -6.05 -4.50
N VAL A 139 3.93 -5.98 -3.36
CA VAL A 139 3.57 -4.70 -2.72
C VAL A 139 4.72 -4.14 -1.87
N ARG A 140 5.50 -4.98 -1.19
CA ARG A 140 6.63 -4.53 -0.34
C ARG A 140 7.65 -3.66 -1.10
N PRO A 141 8.11 -4.02 -2.32
CA PRO A 141 9.00 -3.17 -3.10
C PRO A 141 8.41 -1.79 -3.41
N PHE A 142 7.10 -1.72 -3.65
CA PHE A 142 6.42 -0.45 -3.87
C PHE A 142 6.45 0.42 -2.61
N LEU A 143 6.11 -0.13 -1.44
CA LEU A 143 6.15 0.61 -0.17
C LEU A 143 7.56 1.13 0.17
N ARG A 144 8.58 0.30 -0.05
CA ARG A 144 9.99 0.70 0.10
C ARG A 144 10.37 1.83 -0.84
N TRP A 145 9.91 1.75 -2.10
CA TRP A 145 10.15 2.78 -3.10
C TRP A 145 9.46 4.10 -2.72
N LEU A 146 8.22 4.07 -2.21
CA LEU A 146 7.55 5.28 -1.70
C LEU A 146 8.37 5.98 -0.61
N LYS A 147 8.95 5.21 0.31
CA LYS A 147 9.80 5.76 1.37
C LYS A 147 11.11 6.32 0.80
N ALA A 148 11.76 5.60 -0.11
CA ALA A 148 13.03 6.01 -0.72
C ALA A 148 12.88 7.33 -1.50
N GLU A 149 11.77 7.48 -2.23
CA GLU A 149 11.43 8.70 -2.98
C GLU A 149 10.74 9.78 -2.14
N ARG A 150 10.62 9.57 -0.82
CA ARG A 150 10.05 10.52 0.15
C ARG A 150 8.58 10.88 -0.09
N TYR A 151 7.80 9.98 -0.72
CA TYR A 151 6.34 10.14 -0.84
C TYR A 151 5.59 9.84 0.46
N VAL A 152 6.22 9.09 1.37
CA VAL A 152 5.71 8.73 2.71
C VAL A 152 6.78 8.95 3.76
N THR A 153 6.35 9.18 5.01
CA THR A 153 7.23 9.43 6.15
C THR A 153 7.87 8.16 6.71
N GLU A 154 7.24 6.99 6.51
CA GLU A 154 7.65 5.71 7.09
C GLU A 154 7.65 4.59 6.05
N ASP A 155 8.45 3.54 6.30
CA ASP A 155 8.41 2.31 5.50
C ASP A 155 7.42 1.33 6.13
N PHE A 156 6.32 1.06 5.43
CA PHE A 156 5.29 0.13 5.88
C PHE A 156 5.49 -1.31 5.39
N SER A 157 6.58 -1.60 4.66
CA SER A 157 6.77 -2.90 4.00
C SER A 157 6.84 -4.09 4.99
N ASP A 158 7.39 -3.87 6.18
CA ASP A 158 7.52 -4.91 7.20
C ASP A 158 6.20 -5.29 7.87
N MET A 159 5.18 -4.42 7.77
CA MET A 159 3.84 -4.75 8.24
C MET A 159 3.17 -5.86 7.41
N LEU A 160 3.61 -6.08 6.17
CA LEU A 160 3.02 -7.06 5.26
C LEU A 160 3.53 -8.48 5.52
N THR A 161 3.28 -9.01 6.71
CA THR A 161 3.72 -10.35 7.11
C THR A 161 2.59 -11.38 6.94
N PRO A 162 2.82 -12.47 6.17
CA PRO A 162 1.83 -13.52 5.97
C PRO A 162 1.58 -14.28 7.28
N VAL A 163 0.36 -14.81 7.42
CA VAL A 163 -0.06 -15.53 8.63
C VAL A 163 -0.57 -16.91 8.21
N LYS A 164 -0.24 -17.93 9.00
CA LYS A 164 -0.79 -19.28 8.82
C LYS A 164 -2.29 -19.28 9.06
N ASN A 165 -3.01 -20.02 8.22
CA ASN A 165 -4.43 -20.26 8.41
C ASN A 165 -4.62 -21.43 9.39
N ASP A 166 -4.27 -21.22 10.65
CA ASP A 166 -4.50 -22.22 11.70
C ASP A 166 -5.92 -22.02 12.28
N ALA A 167 -6.63 -23.12 12.56
CA ALA A 167 -8.00 -23.10 13.07
C ALA A 167 -8.14 -22.26 14.36
N ASP A 168 -7.11 -22.26 15.21
CA ASP A 168 -7.05 -21.54 16.50
C ASP A 168 -7.06 -20.01 16.36
N TYR A 169 -6.76 -19.46 15.18
CA TYR A 169 -6.84 -18.01 14.97
C TYR A 169 -8.27 -17.53 14.68
N GLN A 170 -9.12 -18.39 14.10
CA GLN A 170 -10.52 -18.07 13.81
C GLN A 170 -11.36 -17.96 15.10
N GLU A 171 -11.01 -18.73 16.16
CA GLU A 171 -11.69 -18.64 17.46
C GLU A 171 -11.37 -17.36 18.24
N ARG A 172 -10.13 -16.86 18.19
CA ARG A 172 -9.73 -15.62 18.88
C ARG A 172 -10.41 -14.35 18.36
N GLY A 173 -11.07 -14.40 17.19
CA GLY A 173 -11.79 -13.29 16.60
C GLY A 173 -13.32 -13.34 16.78
N ARG A 174 -13.87 -14.40 17.41
CA ARG A 174 -15.30 -14.43 17.75
C ARG A 174 -15.51 -13.68 19.07
N PRO A 175 -16.41 -12.68 19.13
CA PRO A 175 -16.93 -12.24 20.41
C PRO A 175 -17.54 -13.46 21.08
N GLU A 176 -17.13 -13.75 22.31
CA GLU A 176 -17.75 -14.79 23.12
C GLU A 176 -19.25 -14.52 23.17
N SER A 177 -20.05 -15.45 22.65
CA SER A 177 -21.51 -15.33 22.75
C SER A 177 -21.87 -15.38 24.24
N PRO A 178 -22.69 -14.46 24.76
CA PRO A 178 -23.06 -14.48 26.16
C PRO A 178 -23.78 -15.80 26.45
N ARG A 179 -23.23 -16.59 27.38
CA ARG A 179 -23.89 -17.78 27.90
C ARG A 179 -25.14 -17.30 28.65
N VAL A 180 -26.30 -17.51 28.06
CA VAL A 180 -27.58 -17.35 28.75
C VAL A 180 -27.73 -18.56 29.65
N PHE A 181 -27.66 -18.33 30.97
CA PHE A 181 -28.05 -19.29 32.00
C PHE A 181 -29.56 -19.25 32.22
#